data_AF-A0A6N9C3J0-F1
#
_entry.id   AF-A0A6N9C3J0-F1
#
_cell.length_a   1.000
_cell.length_b   1.000
_cell.length_c   1.000
_cell.angle_alpha   90.00
_cell.angle_beta   90.00
_cell.angle_gamma   90.00
#
_symmetry.space_group_name_H-M   'P 1'
#
loop_
_entity.id
_entity.type
_entity.pdbx_description
1 polymer ?
#
loop_
_entity_poly.entity_id
_entity_poly.type
_entity_poly.pdbx_seq_one_letter_code
_entity_poly.pdbx_strand_id
1 'polypeptide(L)'
;MKTKILTLMVVALSLTVAGTFATQPGTVQGEYLEARSVSVYVGACHYGAEYVEGGREATLVWNIHQGIWKGVSLDGLTVVAVVTAKNNLAIDTDSRRSVLYLDKKATSEQRTALTDLITTKRSELLGEIVSTENTPITFAKEGVKYDLRVGEVLTLSVSRYPCQNCTQPH
;
A
#
# COMPACT_ATOMS: atom_id res chain seq x y z
N MET A 1 37.84 61.60 40.88
CA MET A 1 37.51 60.23 41.35
C MET A 1 35.99 60.05 41.36
N LYS A 2 35.53 58.90 40.85
CA LYS A 2 34.14 58.40 40.75
C LYS A 2 33.45 58.59 39.38
N THR A 3 33.81 57.67 38.48
CA THR A 3 33.18 57.31 37.21
C THR A 3 31.92 56.48 37.46
N LYS A 4 30.80 56.73 36.77
CA LYS A 4 29.67 55.78 36.63
C LYS A 4 28.82 56.03 35.36
N ILE A 5 28.64 54.95 34.59
CA ILE A 5 27.42 54.48 33.86
C ILE A 5 27.15 55.18 32.51
N LEU A 6 27.42 54.57 31.33
CA LEU A 6 26.80 53.40 30.63
C LEU A 6 25.57 53.79 29.77
N THR A 7 25.66 53.64 28.44
CA THR A 7 24.59 53.33 27.45
C THR A 7 25.14 53.59 26.02
N LEU A 8 24.83 52.90 24.93
CA LEU A 8 24.21 51.60 24.63
C LEU A 8 24.51 51.39 23.12
N MET A 9 25.25 50.35 22.74
CA MET A 9 25.52 50.03 21.32
C MET A 9 24.51 48.95 20.90
N VAL A 10 23.46 49.33 20.16
CA VAL A 10 22.46 48.39 19.62
C VAL A 10 22.84 48.08 18.18
N VAL A 11 23.49 46.93 17.97
CA VAL A 11 23.63 46.31 16.65
C VAL A 11 22.49 45.31 16.50
N ALA A 12 21.52 45.62 15.65
CA ALA A 12 20.41 44.74 15.32
C ALA A 12 20.90 43.62 14.39
N LEU A 13 21.05 42.41 14.94
CA LEU A 13 21.34 41.20 14.18
C LEU A 13 20.01 40.53 13.81
N SER A 14 19.50 40.85 12.61
CA SER A 14 18.35 40.18 12.01
C SER A 14 18.75 38.79 11.51
N LEU A 15 18.54 37.76 12.34
CA LEU A 15 18.61 36.36 11.94
C LEU A 15 17.36 36.01 11.12
N THR A 16 17.48 35.99 9.79
CA THR A 16 16.49 35.33 8.93
C THR A 16 16.67 33.82 9.07
N VAL A 17 15.85 33.19 9.92
CA VAL A 17 15.73 31.74 9.98
C VAL A 17 14.94 31.28 8.75
N ALA A 18 15.65 30.94 7.68
CA ALA A 18 15.11 30.14 6.60
C ALA A 18 14.93 28.70 7.14
N GLY A 19 13.78 28.44 7.76
CA GLY A 19 13.40 27.11 8.19
C GLY A 19 13.24 26.20 6.97
N THR A 20 14.22 25.35 6.72
CA THR A 20 14.03 24.17 5.86
C THR A 20 13.08 23.24 6.60
N PHE A 21 11.81 23.22 6.18
CA PHE A 21 10.90 22.17 6.60
C PHE A 21 11.47 20.85 6.05
N ALA A 22 12.06 20.05 6.93
CA ALA A 22 12.36 18.67 6.64
C ALA A 22 11.01 17.97 6.39
N THR A 23 10.66 17.74 5.12
CA THR A 23 9.53 16.91 4.75
C THR A 23 9.79 15.54 5.35
N GLN A 24 9.08 15.21 6.44
CA GLN A 24 9.03 13.84 6.94
C GLN A 24 8.67 12.95 5.74
N PRO A 25 9.35 11.81 5.52
CA PRO A 25 8.92 10.89 4.46
C PRO A 25 7.45 10.54 4.74
N GLY A 26 6.56 11.08 3.92
CA GLY A 26 5.13 10.92 4.11
C GLY A 26 4.81 9.43 4.10
N THR A 27 4.36 8.89 5.23
CA THR A 27 3.93 7.50 5.28
C THR A 27 2.66 7.38 4.46
N VAL A 28 2.70 6.54 3.42
CA VAL A 28 1.48 6.20 2.66
C VAL A 28 0.61 5.32 3.58
N GLN A 29 -0.59 5.80 3.86
CA GLN A 29 -1.54 5.18 4.78
C GLN A 29 -2.81 4.78 4.04
N GLY A 30 -3.40 3.66 4.44
CA GLY A 30 -4.54 3.09 3.74
C GLY A 30 -4.98 1.75 4.27
N GLU A 31 -5.85 1.09 3.51
CA GLU A 31 -6.32 -0.26 3.78
C GLU A 31 -5.63 -1.24 2.85
N TYR A 32 -5.33 -2.42 3.39
CA TYR A 32 -4.85 -3.57 2.62
C TYR A 32 -5.88 -4.69 2.72
N LEU A 33 -6.35 -5.16 1.56
CA LEU A 33 -7.19 -6.35 1.48
C LEU A 33 -6.48 -7.40 0.64
N GLU A 34 -6.65 -8.66 1.04
CA GLU A 34 -6.08 -9.79 0.35
C GLU A 34 -7.08 -10.94 0.32
N ALA A 35 -7.33 -11.45 -0.87
CA ALA A 35 -8.10 -12.67 -1.08
C ALA A 35 -7.19 -13.70 -1.73
N ARG A 36 -7.09 -14.89 -1.14
CA ARG A 36 -6.30 -16.01 -1.67
C ARG A 36 -7.21 -17.16 -2.07
N SER A 37 -6.76 -17.99 -3.01
CA SER A 37 -7.42 -19.26 -3.36
C SER A 37 -7.21 -20.38 -2.32
N VAL A 38 -6.94 -20.00 -1.06
CA VAL A 38 -6.77 -20.85 0.12
C VAL A 38 -7.23 -20.12 1.37
N SER A 39 -7.56 -20.90 2.38
CA SER A 39 -7.88 -20.37 3.69
C SER A 39 -6.61 -20.03 4.47
N VAL A 40 -6.44 -18.75 4.83
CA VAL A 40 -5.22 -18.25 5.49
C VAL A 40 -5.27 -18.40 7.01
N TYR A 41 -6.46 -18.21 7.60
CA TYR A 41 -6.69 -18.26 9.05
C TYR A 41 -7.46 -19.53 9.42
N VAL A 42 -6.77 -20.66 9.43
CA VAL A 42 -7.36 -21.99 9.68
C VAL A 42 -6.46 -22.87 10.55
N GLY A 43 -7.04 -23.93 11.11
CA GLY A 43 -6.30 -24.93 11.89
C GLY A 43 -5.33 -25.73 11.01
N ALA A 44 -4.30 -26.31 11.65
CA ALA A 44 -3.20 -26.99 10.98
C ALA A 44 -3.64 -28.10 9.99
N CYS A 45 -4.71 -28.85 10.30
CA CYS A 45 -5.23 -29.88 9.41
C CYS A 45 -5.76 -29.32 8.08
N HIS A 46 -6.48 -28.19 8.14
CA HIS A 46 -7.01 -27.53 6.94
C HIS A 46 -5.88 -26.87 6.14
N TYR A 47 -4.97 -26.20 6.84
CA TYR A 47 -3.77 -25.64 6.23
C TYR A 47 -2.98 -26.71 5.47
N GLY A 48 -2.67 -27.84 6.12
CA GLY A 48 -1.93 -28.94 5.50
C GLY A 48 -2.63 -29.57 4.29
N ALA A 49 -3.97 -29.61 4.31
CA ALA A 49 -4.76 -30.14 3.21
C ALA A 49 -4.72 -29.25 1.95
N GLU A 50 -4.64 -27.93 2.11
CA GLU A 50 -4.61 -26.99 0.99
C GLU A 50 -3.20 -26.52 0.61
N TYR A 51 -2.21 -26.68 1.50
CA TYR A 51 -0.88 -26.09 1.33
C TYR A 51 -0.18 -26.52 0.04
N VAL A 52 -0.28 -27.80 -0.32
CA VAL A 52 0.41 -28.36 -1.48
C VAL A 52 -0.35 -28.07 -2.78
N GLU A 53 -1.68 -28.24 -2.77
CA GLU A 53 -2.47 -28.23 -4.00
C GLU A 53 -3.08 -26.86 -4.34
N GLY A 54 -3.37 -26.03 -3.33
CA GLY A 54 -4.05 -24.75 -3.48
C GLY A 54 -3.13 -23.53 -3.43
N GLY A 55 -3.76 -22.36 -3.36
CA GLY A 55 -3.11 -21.10 -2.96
C GLY A 55 -2.22 -20.50 -4.03
N ARG A 56 -2.51 -20.83 -5.28
CA ARG A 56 -1.77 -20.41 -6.46
C ARG A 56 -2.18 -19.03 -6.94
N GLU A 57 -3.27 -18.47 -6.42
CA GLU A 57 -3.79 -17.16 -6.81
C GLU A 57 -4.06 -16.26 -5.61
N ALA A 58 -3.85 -14.95 -5.81
CA ALA A 58 -4.25 -13.92 -4.87
C ALA A 58 -4.70 -12.64 -5.57
N THR A 59 -5.67 -11.95 -4.98
CA THR A 59 -6.00 -10.56 -5.29
C THR A 59 -5.54 -9.68 -4.14
N LEU A 60 -4.59 -8.79 -4.42
CA LEU A 60 -3.99 -7.86 -3.46
C LEU A 60 -4.52 -6.46 -3.75
N VAL A 61 -5.00 -5.77 -2.72
CA VAL A 61 -5.67 -4.48 -2.85
C VAL A 61 -5.02 -3.50 -1.90
N TRP A 62 -4.53 -2.39 -2.43
CA TRP A 62 -4.08 -1.26 -1.63
C TRP A 62 -4.96 -0.05 -1.95
N ASN A 63 -5.80 0.32 -1.00
CA ASN A 63 -6.57 1.56 -1.05
C ASN A 63 -5.83 2.61 -0.24
N ILE A 64 -5.31 3.65 -0.90
CA ILE A 64 -4.53 4.72 -0.26
C ILE A 64 -5.50 5.79 0.22
N HIS A 65 -5.53 6.05 1.52
CA HIS A 65 -6.29 7.15 2.09
C HIS A 65 -5.54 8.47 1.92
N GLN A 66 -4.26 8.46 2.30
CA GLN A 66 -3.39 9.63 2.22
C GLN A 66 -1.92 9.23 2.07
N GLY A 67 -1.14 10.00 1.32
CA GLY A 67 0.29 9.79 1.17
C GLY A 67 0.88 10.50 -0.04
N ILE A 68 2.16 10.87 0.10
CA ILE A 68 2.96 11.42 -0.99
C ILE A 68 4.08 10.44 -1.29
N TRP A 69 4.27 10.16 -2.57
CA TRP A 69 5.38 9.35 -3.04
C TRP A 69 6.19 10.13 -4.08
N LYS A 70 7.47 10.36 -3.78
CA LYS A 70 8.39 11.12 -4.66
C LYS A 70 7.82 12.48 -5.14
N GLY A 71 7.08 13.16 -4.27
CA GLY A 71 6.47 14.47 -4.57
C GLY A 71 5.07 14.41 -5.19
N VAL A 72 4.55 13.22 -5.49
CA VAL A 72 3.23 13.02 -6.09
C VAL A 72 2.23 12.57 -5.03
N SER A 73 1.11 13.28 -4.87
CA SER A 73 0.01 12.83 -4.00
C SER A 73 -0.69 11.61 -4.59
N LEU A 74 -0.90 10.59 -3.77
CA LEU A 74 -1.58 9.34 -4.10
C LEU A 74 -2.93 9.20 -3.38
N ASP A 75 -3.43 10.30 -2.82
CA ASP A 75 -4.61 10.31 -1.95
C ASP A 75 -5.84 9.78 -2.67
N GLY A 76 -6.59 8.90 -2.00
CA GLY A 76 -7.82 8.31 -2.51
C GLY A 76 -7.65 7.36 -3.70
N LEU A 77 -6.42 7.04 -4.11
CA LEU A 77 -6.17 6.10 -5.21
C LEU A 77 -6.19 4.65 -4.72
N THR A 78 -6.57 3.74 -5.61
CA THR A 78 -6.52 2.30 -5.36
C THR A 78 -5.66 1.62 -6.42
N VAL A 79 -4.88 0.64 -5.99
CA VAL A 79 -4.12 -0.25 -6.86
C VAL A 79 -4.42 -1.69 -6.49
N VAL A 80 -4.64 -2.52 -7.49
CA VAL A 80 -4.99 -3.93 -7.33
C VAL A 80 -3.99 -4.77 -8.12
N ALA A 81 -3.46 -5.83 -7.52
CA ALA A 81 -2.67 -6.83 -8.23
C ALA A 81 -3.41 -8.17 -8.19
N VAL A 82 -3.58 -8.80 -9.36
CA VAL A 82 -4.00 -10.20 -9.45
C VAL A 82 -2.75 -11.01 -9.72
N VAL A 83 -2.40 -11.90 -8.79
CA VAL A 83 -1.15 -12.66 -8.76
C VAL A 83 -1.44 -14.13 -8.95
N THR A 84 -0.59 -14.82 -9.70
CA THR A 84 -0.60 -16.27 -9.85
C THR A 84 0.81 -16.85 -9.78
N ALA A 85 0.96 -18.11 -9.39
CA ALA A 85 2.20 -18.89 -9.44
C ALA A 85 1.90 -20.35 -9.85
N LYS A 86 2.95 -21.12 -10.18
CA LYS A 86 2.81 -22.54 -10.55
C LYS A 86 2.40 -23.40 -9.35
N ASN A 87 2.98 -23.11 -8.18
CA ASN A 87 2.62 -23.74 -6.92
C ASN A 87 2.08 -22.69 -5.94
N ASN A 88 1.81 -23.12 -4.70
CA ASN A 88 1.31 -22.24 -3.66
C ASN A 88 2.19 -20.98 -3.52
N LEU A 89 1.55 -19.81 -3.49
CA LEU A 89 2.23 -18.53 -3.39
C LEU A 89 3.16 -18.46 -2.18
N ALA A 90 2.89 -19.15 -1.06
CA ALA A 90 3.77 -19.13 0.11
C ALA A 90 5.17 -19.73 -0.13
N ILE A 91 5.31 -20.65 -1.10
CA ILE A 91 6.57 -21.38 -1.37
C ILE A 91 7.20 -21.02 -2.71
N ASP A 92 6.40 -20.63 -3.69
CA ASP A 92 6.83 -20.40 -5.06
C ASP A 92 6.83 -18.91 -5.36
N THR A 93 7.95 -18.27 -5.03
CA THR A 93 8.20 -16.85 -5.32
C THR A 93 8.63 -16.63 -6.76
N ASP A 94 9.33 -17.61 -7.35
CA ASP A 94 10.05 -17.44 -8.61
C ASP A 94 9.14 -17.51 -9.83
N SER A 95 8.05 -18.27 -9.75
CA SER A 95 7.06 -18.34 -10.85
C SER A 95 5.91 -17.34 -10.71
N ARG A 96 5.97 -16.43 -9.72
CA ARG A 96 4.93 -15.42 -9.52
C ARG A 96 4.85 -14.49 -10.73
N ARG A 97 3.64 -14.32 -11.22
CA ARG A 97 3.30 -13.39 -12.29
C ARG A 97 2.07 -12.60 -11.87
N SER A 98 2.00 -11.33 -12.25
CA SER A 98 0.89 -10.47 -11.87
C SER A 98 0.43 -9.52 -12.97
N VAL A 99 -0.86 -9.20 -12.93
CA VAL A 99 -1.42 -8.06 -13.65
C VAL A 99 -1.74 -6.97 -12.63
N LEU A 100 -1.22 -5.77 -12.88
CA LEU A 100 -1.47 -4.59 -12.06
C LEU A 100 -2.64 -3.79 -12.65
N TYR A 101 -3.62 -3.44 -11.82
CA TYR A 101 -4.72 -2.57 -12.17
C TYR A 101 -4.60 -1.26 -11.41
N LEU A 102 -4.50 -0.17 -12.15
CA LEU A 102 -4.44 1.19 -11.64
C LEU A 102 -5.79 1.90 -11.84
N ASP A 103 -6.18 2.70 -10.85
CA ASP A 103 -7.42 3.46 -10.92
C ASP A 103 -7.41 4.41 -12.12
N LYS A 104 -8.42 4.30 -12.99
CA LYS A 104 -8.58 5.13 -14.18
C LYS A 104 -8.63 6.63 -13.86
N LYS A 105 -9.07 7.02 -12.66
CA LYS A 105 -9.10 8.43 -12.24
C LYS A 105 -7.72 9.02 -11.95
N ALA A 106 -6.69 8.19 -11.75
CA ALA A 106 -5.33 8.65 -11.51
C ALA A 106 -4.77 9.37 -12.75
N THR A 107 -4.01 10.45 -12.55
CA THR A 107 -3.26 11.10 -13.63
C THR A 107 -2.11 10.21 -14.13
N SER A 108 -1.51 10.56 -15.27
CA SER A 108 -0.34 9.81 -15.76
C SER A 108 0.82 9.84 -14.76
N GLU A 109 1.05 10.97 -14.10
CA GLU A 109 2.10 11.11 -13.08
C GLU A 109 1.79 10.24 -11.84
N GLN A 110 0.54 10.23 -11.40
CA GLN A 110 0.09 9.38 -10.29
C GLN A 110 0.21 7.89 -10.60
N ARG A 111 -0.11 7.46 -11.83
CA ARG A 111 0.07 6.06 -12.24
C ARG A 111 1.53 5.64 -12.19
N THR A 112 2.43 6.46 -12.70
CA THR A 112 3.88 6.20 -12.60
C THR A 112 4.32 6.12 -11.14
N ALA A 113 3.87 7.06 -10.30
CA ALA A 113 4.20 7.06 -8.88
C ALA A 113 3.62 5.85 -8.12
N LEU A 114 2.39 5.42 -8.43
CA LEU A 114 1.77 4.22 -7.86
C LEU A 114 2.56 2.95 -8.23
N THR A 115 2.87 2.78 -9.51
CA THR A 115 3.64 1.62 -9.98
C THR A 115 5.02 1.60 -9.33
N ASP A 116 5.71 2.74 -9.25
CA ASP A 116 7.01 2.83 -8.58
C ASP A 116 6.92 2.53 -7.07
N LEU A 117 5.90 3.06 -6.37
CA LEU A 117 5.66 2.74 -4.96
C LEU A 117 5.48 1.24 -4.75
N ILE A 118 4.58 0.62 -5.51
CA ILE A 118 4.19 -0.78 -5.34
C ILE A 118 5.34 -1.72 -5.73
N THR A 119 6.03 -1.46 -6.84
CA THR A 119 7.21 -2.25 -7.21
C THR A 119 8.37 -2.06 -6.24
N THR A 120 8.57 -0.86 -5.67
CA THR A 120 9.63 -0.62 -4.67
C THR A 120 9.34 -1.29 -3.33
N LYS A 121 8.08 -1.27 -2.88
CA LYS A 121 7.72 -1.71 -1.51
C LYS A 121 7.19 -3.14 -1.44
N ARG A 122 6.70 -3.69 -2.55
CA ARG A 122 5.94 -4.95 -2.58
C ARG A 122 6.38 -5.87 -3.73
N SER A 123 7.54 -5.65 -4.36
CA SER A 123 8.06 -6.48 -5.46
C SER A 123 7.95 -7.98 -5.21
N GLU A 124 8.34 -8.43 -4.02
CA GLU A 124 8.28 -9.84 -3.64
C GLU A 124 6.88 -10.43 -3.81
N LEU A 125 5.82 -9.69 -3.47
CA LEU A 125 4.43 -10.14 -3.61
C LEU A 125 3.97 -10.23 -5.06
N LEU A 126 4.57 -9.45 -5.96
CA LEU A 126 4.09 -9.26 -7.33
C LEU A 126 4.74 -10.21 -8.33
N GLY A 127 6.00 -10.60 -8.11
CA GLY A 127 6.78 -11.33 -9.09
C GLY A 127 6.94 -10.56 -10.41
N GLU A 128 6.89 -11.26 -11.53
CA GLU A 128 6.90 -10.66 -12.87
C GLU A 128 5.57 -9.94 -13.16
N ILE A 129 5.59 -8.62 -13.35
CA ILE A 129 4.41 -7.87 -13.81
C ILE A 129 4.28 -8.06 -15.32
N VAL A 130 3.28 -8.82 -15.76
CA VAL A 130 3.08 -9.18 -17.17
C VAL A 130 2.18 -8.19 -17.92
N SER A 131 1.35 -7.44 -17.18
CA SER A 131 0.60 -6.31 -17.73
C SER A 131 0.27 -5.27 -16.65
N THR A 132 0.02 -4.04 -17.09
CA THR A 132 -0.53 -2.96 -16.26
C THR A 132 -1.70 -2.31 -16.98
N GLU A 133 -2.86 -2.31 -16.34
CA GLU A 133 -4.13 -1.88 -16.93
C GLU A 133 -4.73 -0.70 -16.16
N ASN A 134 -5.33 0.25 -16.90
CA ASN A 134 -6.03 1.38 -16.30
C ASN A 134 -7.53 1.17 -16.39
N THR A 135 -8.19 0.92 -15.26
CA THR A 135 -9.60 0.53 -15.21
C THR A 135 -10.34 1.27 -14.10
N PRO A 136 -11.66 1.52 -14.22
CA PRO A 136 -12.41 2.09 -13.10
C PRO A 136 -12.32 1.19 -11.88
N ILE A 137 -11.86 1.72 -10.75
CA ILE A 137 -11.81 0.99 -9.48
C ILE A 137 -12.71 1.70 -8.47
N THR A 138 -13.65 0.97 -7.89
CA THR A 138 -14.47 1.46 -6.77
C THR A 138 -14.16 0.66 -5.54
N PHE A 139 -13.84 1.35 -4.45
CA PHE A 139 -13.60 0.78 -3.14
C PHE A 139 -14.56 1.44 -2.15
N ALA A 140 -15.35 0.65 -1.45
CA ALA A 140 -16.29 1.12 -0.44
C ALA A 140 -16.05 0.36 0.87
N LYS A 141 -16.21 1.07 1.98
CA LYS A 141 -16.12 0.51 3.34
C LYS A 141 -17.36 0.90 4.11
N GLU A 142 -18.04 -0.08 4.67
CA GLU A 142 -19.18 0.11 5.57
C GLU A 142 -18.97 -0.69 6.86
N GLY A 143 -18.52 -0.01 7.91
CA GLY A 143 -18.15 -0.62 9.17
C GLY A 143 -17.00 -1.62 9.00
N VAL A 144 -17.31 -2.92 9.07
CA VAL A 144 -16.35 -4.02 8.86
C VAL A 144 -16.42 -4.63 7.47
N LYS A 145 -17.37 -4.21 6.62
CA LYS A 145 -17.52 -4.70 5.25
C LYS A 145 -16.74 -3.82 4.29
N TYR A 146 -16.14 -4.45 3.30
CA TYR A 146 -15.40 -3.80 2.24
C TYR A 146 -15.84 -4.39 0.91
N ASP A 147 -16.18 -3.52 -0.03
CA ASP A 147 -16.57 -3.89 -1.39
C ASP A 147 -15.62 -3.23 -2.39
N LEU A 148 -15.10 -4.04 -3.30
CA LEU A 148 -14.21 -3.63 -4.37
C LEU A 148 -14.79 -4.09 -5.71
N ARG A 149 -14.74 -3.21 -6.70
CA ARG A 149 -14.96 -3.56 -8.11
C ARG A 149 -13.83 -3.00 -8.95
N VAL A 150 -13.32 -3.82 -9.85
CA VAL A 150 -12.25 -3.48 -10.80
C VAL A 150 -12.81 -3.64 -12.21
N GLY A 151 -13.37 -2.56 -12.76
CA GLY A 151 -14.03 -2.55 -14.07
C GLY A 151 -15.07 -3.68 -14.23
N GLU A 152 -14.83 -4.53 -15.22
CA GLU A 152 -15.57 -5.79 -15.46
C GLU A 152 -14.74 -7.03 -15.10
N VAL A 153 -13.53 -6.85 -14.57
CA VAL A 153 -12.55 -7.93 -14.34
C VAL A 153 -12.92 -8.74 -13.10
N LEU A 154 -13.19 -8.07 -11.98
CA LEU A 154 -13.54 -8.74 -10.73
C LEU A 154 -14.34 -7.84 -9.78
N THR A 155 -15.06 -8.51 -8.89
CA THR A 155 -15.70 -7.93 -7.70
C THR A 155 -15.25 -8.71 -6.48
N LEU A 156 -14.97 -8.02 -5.39
CA LEU A 156 -14.55 -8.63 -4.13
C LEU A 156 -15.33 -7.98 -2.98
N SER A 157 -16.02 -8.81 -2.20
CA SER A 157 -16.70 -8.40 -0.98
C SER A 157 -16.08 -9.14 0.19
N VAL A 158 -15.49 -8.41 1.14
CA VAL A 158 -14.83 -8.98 2.31
C VAL A 158 -15.34 -8.34 3.59
N SER A 159 -15.32 -9.11 4.67
CA SER A 159 -15.65 -8.61 6.01
C SER A 159 -14.46 -8.83 6.93
N ARG A 160 -14.04 -7.76 7.61
CA ARG A 160 -13.00 -7.85 8.62
C ARG A 160 -13.55 -8.59 9.83
N TYR A 161 -13.01 -9.78 10.06
CA TYR A 161 -13.28 -10.51 11.30
C TYR A 161 -12.57 -9.83 12.48
N PRO A 162 -13.17 -9.83 13.68
CA PRO A 162 -12.49 -9.37 14.88
C PRO A 162 -11.22 -10.20 15.10
N CYS A 163 -10.10 -9.53 15.37
CA CYS A 163 -8.83 -10.18 15.65
C CYS A 163 -8.94 -10.94 16.98
N GLN A 164 -9.05 -12.27 16.91
CA GLN A 164 -9.07 -13.16 18.08
C GLN A 164 -7.68 -13.77 18.33
N ASN A 165 -6.61 -13.02 18.08
CA ASN A 165 -5.22 -13.51 18.04
C ASN A 165 -5.03 -14.69 17.07
N CYS A 166 -5.76 -14.71 15.95
CA CYS A 166 -5.58 -15.71 14.90
C CYS A 166 -4.21 -15.49 14.24
N THR A 167 -3.26 -16.37 14.53
CA THR A 167 -1.97 -16.41 13.84
C THR A 167 -2.08 -17.33 12.64
N GLN A 168 -1.57 -16.89 11.48
CA GLN A 168 -1.36 -17.79 10.36
C GLN A 168 -0.41 -18.91 10.83
N PRO A 169 -0.74 -20.20 10.62
CA PRO A 169 0.23 -21.26 10.85
C PRO A 169 1.43 -21.02 9.93
N HIS A 170 2.62 -20.92 10.52
CA HIS A 170 3.90 -20.77 9.83
C HIS A 170 4.58 -22.13 9.68
#